data_AF-A0A2V8LUP3-F1
#
_entry.id   AF-A0A2V8LUP3-F1
#
_cell.length_a   1.000
_cell.length_b   1.000
_cell.length_c   1.000
_cell.angle_alpha   90.00
_cell.angle_beta   90.00
_cell.angle_gamma   90.00
#
_symmetry.space_group_name_H-M   'P 1'
#
loop_
_entity.id
_entity.type
_entity.pdbx_description
1 polymer ?
#
loop_
_entity_poly.entity_id
_entity_poly.type
_entity_poly.pdbx_seq_one_letter_code
_entity_poly.pdbx_strand_id
1 'polypeptide(L)'
;MNDGKRHRIAEFNWSDNKQAWSLANEYRRVSDQAILIFEIKLAREMQPLNAPQLMNVMETYLTRGDLSDPNQLVPLLKELRTDEHIPLIARNHADRLLKKIEK
;
A
#
# COMPACT_ATOMS: atom_id res chain seq x y z
N MET A 1 24.61 -2.95 -42.95
CA MET A 1 23.46 -2.69 -42.06
C MET A 1 23.92 -3.03 -40.66
N ASN A 2 24.05 -2.03 -39.79
CA ASN A 2 24.52 -2.18 -38.42
C ASN A 2 23.36 -2.69 -37.57
N ASP A 3 23.40 -3.94 -37.13
CA ASP A 3 22.42 -4.48 -36.19
C ASP A 3 22.60 -3.75 -34.85
N GLY A 4 21.70 -2.80 -34.60
CA GLY A 4 21.65 -1.97 -33.42
C GLY A 4 21.53 -2.81 -32.16
N LYS A 5 22.69 -3.11 -31.56
CA LYS A 5 22.83 -3.73 -30.24
C LYS A 5 22.11 -2.86 -29.20
N ARG A 6 20.86 -3.19 -28.92
CA ARG A 6 20.08 -2.63 -27.80
C ARG A 6 20.77 -3.03 -26.50
N HIS A 7 21.55 -2.11 -25.93
CA HIS A 7 22.07 -2.26 -24.58
C HIS A 7 20.97 -1.84 -23.61
N ARG A 8 20.41 -2.77 -22.84
CA ARG A 8 19.65 -2.40 -21.63
C ARG A 8 20.67 -2.11 -20.54
N ILE A 9 20.92 -0.83 -20.30
CA ILE A 9 21.63 -0.40 -19.10
C ILE A 9 20.59 -0.36 -17.98
N ALA A 10 20.80 -1.13 -16.92
CA ALA A 10 20.05 -1.02 -15.68
C ALA A 10 20.89 -0.18 -14.72
N GLU A 11 20.38 0.99 -14.34
CA GLU A 11 21.00 1.82 -13.30
C GLU A 11 20.34 1.48 -11.96
N PHE A 12 21.16 1.12 -10.97
CA PHE A 12 20.70 0.84 -9.63
C PHE A 12 21.00 2.04 -8.73
N ASN A 13 19.94 2.70 -8.26
CA ASN A 13 20.06 3.76 -7.25
C ASN A 13 20.34 3.11 -5.89
N TRP A 14 21.62 2.99 -5.55
CA TRP A 14 22.09 2.43 -4.29
C TRP A 14 23.10 3.37 -3.63
N SER A 15 23.13 3.36 -2.29
CA SER A 15 24.05 4.17 -1.50
C SER A 15 24.45 3.45 -0.23
N ASP A 16 25.76 3.36 0.05
CA ASP A 16 26.32 2.90 1.33
C ASP A 16 25.99 3.82 2.52
N ASN A 17 25.62 5.07 2.24
CA ASN A 17 25.20 5.99 3.28
C ASN A 17 23.86 5.53 3.86
N LYS A 18 23.92 4.95 5.06
CA LYS A 18 22.75 4.41 5.79
C LYS A 18 21.64 5.44 6.00
N GLN A 19 21.98 6.71 6.22
CA GLN A 19 20.98 7.77 6.42
C GLN A 19 20.26 8.08 5.11
N ALA A 20 21.00 8.22 4.01
CA ALA A 20 20.43 8.44 2.69
C ALA A 20 19.55 7.25 2.25
N TRP A 21 20.00 6.02 2.52
CA TRP A 21 19.22 4.82 2.23
C TRP A 21 17.94 4.73 3.08
N SER A 22 18.03 5.03 4.37
CA SER A 22 16.86 5.09 5.26
C SER A 22 15.85 6.13 4.80
N LEU A 23 16.32 7.31 4.38
CA LEU A 23 15.46 8.37 3.85
C LEU A 23 14.76 7.94 2.56
N ALA A 24 15.49 7.33 1.63
CA ALA A 24 14.92 6.81 0.39
C ALA A 24 13.87 5.72 0.64
N ASN A 25 14.12 4.82 1.60
CA ASN A 25 13.15 3.81 1.99
C ASN A 25 11.90 4.42 2.62
N GLU A 26 12.05 5.48 3.42
CA GLU A 26 10.90 6.18 3.98
C GLU A 26 10.01 6.79 2.90
N TYR A 27 10.60 7.49 1.92
CA TYR A 27 9.84 8.02 0.78
C TYR A 27 9.16 6.92 -0.05
N ARG A 28 9.79 5.74 -0.17
CA ARG A 28 9.15 4.58 -0.81
C ARG A 28 7.91 4.14 -0.02
N ARG A 29 8.01 3.99 1.30
CA ARG A 29 6.88 3.64 2.16
C ARG A 29 5.73 4.64 2.09
N VAL A 30 6.05 5.95 2.08
CA VAL A 30 5.05 7.01 1.87
C VAL A 30 4.34 6.85 0.52
N SER A 31 5.11 6.57 -0.53
CA SER A 31 4.58 6.42 -1.89
C SER A 31 3.69 5.18 -2.01
N ASP A 32 4.15 4.03 -1.52
CA ASP A 32 3.41 2.77 -1.54
C ASP A 32 2.11 2.89 -0.74
N GLN A 33 2.14 3.55 0.42
CA GLN A 33 0.96 3.85 1.21
C GLN A 33 -0.04 4.74 0.45
N ALA A 34 0.43 5.79 -0.24
CA ALA A 34 -0.42 6.67 -1.03
C ALA A 34 -1.09 5.93 -2.22
N ILE A 35 -0.32 5.09 -2.92
CA ILE A 35 -0.83 4.24 -4.00
C ILE A 35 -1.92 3.30 -3.48
N LEU A 36 -1.65 2.61 -2.37
CA LEU A 36 -2.62 1.69 -1.78
C LEU A 36 -3.93 2.39 -1.38
N ILE A 37 -3.84 3.58 -0.75
CA ILE A 37 -5.03 4.37 -0.40
C ILE A 37 -5.84 4.72 -1.65
N PHE A 38 -5.16 5.13 -2.72
CA PHE A 38 -5.79 5.45 -4.00
C PHE A 38 -6.49 4.23 -4.59
N GLU A 39 -5.82 3.08 -4.66
CA GLU A 39 -6.39 1.82 -5.18
C GLU A 39 -7.63 1.39 -4.40
N ILE A 40 -7.61 1.54 -3.08
CA ILE A 40 -8.76 1.23 -2.22
C ILE A 40 -9.94 2.15 -2.55
N LYS A 41 -9.70 3.46 -2.67
CA LYS A 41 -10.76 4.41 -3.02
C LYS A 41 -11.34 4.11 -4.41
N LEU A 42 -10.49 3.80 -5.38
CA LEU A 42 -10.92 3.39 -6.71
C LEU A 42 -11.75 2.11 -6.67
N ALA A 43 -11.33 1.10 -5.90
CA ALA A 43 -12.06 -0.15 -5.76
C ALA A 43 -13.45 0.07 -5.15
N ARG A 44 -13.59 0.96 -4.15
CA ARG A 44 -14.90 1.29 -3.55
C ARG A 44 -15.90 1.79 -4.59
N GLU A 45 -15.46 2.59 -5.55
CA GLU A 45 -16.33 3.22 -6.54
C GLU A 45 -16.55 2.35 -7.78
N MET A 46 -15.48 1.74 -8.29
CA MET A 46 -15.48 1.15 -9.63
C MET A 46 -15.41 -0.37 -9.64
N GLN A 47 -14.79 -0.98 -8.61
CA GLN A 47 -14.52 -2.42 -8.56
C GLN A 47 -14.63 -2.98 -7.13
N PRO A 48 -15.82 -2.95 -6.49
CA PRO A 48 -15.94 -3.25 -5.06
C PRO A 48 -15.53 -4.67 -4.69
N LEU A 49 -15.67 -5.61 -5.64
CA LEU A 49 -15.25 -7.00 -5.47
C LEU A 49 -13.73 -7.17 -5.30
N ASN A 50 -12.92 -6.15 -5.65
CA ASN A 50 -11.47 -6.16 -5.44
C ASN A 50 -11.05 -5.71 -4.03
N ALA A 51 -11.94 -5.05 -3.27
CA ALA A 51 -11.63 -4.55 -1.93
C ALA A 51 -11.06 -5.62 -0.96
N PRO A 52 -11.54 -6.88 -0.94
CA PRO A 52 -10.96 -7.92 -0.09
C PRO A 52 -9.47 -8.16 -0.33
N GLN A 53 -9.04 -8.15 -1.60
CA GLN A 53 -7.65 -8.35 -1.96
C GLN A 53 -6.78 -7.18 -1.50
N LEU A 54 -7.27 -5.95 -1.64
CA LEU A 54 -6.56 -4.75 -1.17
C LEU A 54 -6.42 -4.73 0.36
N MET A 55 -7.38 -5.29 1.10
CA MET A 55 -7.22 -5.47 2.55
C MET A 55 -6.09 -6.45 2.90
N ASN A 56 -5.89 -7.52 2.12
CA ASN A 56 -4.75 -8.43 2.30
C ASN A 56 -3.41 -7.74 2.01
N VAL A 57 -3.38 -6.87 0.99
CA VAL A 57 -2.19 -6.05 0.68
C VAL A 57 -1.88 -5.11 1.85
N MET A 58 -2.88 -4.40 2.37
CA MET A 58 -2.72 -3.53 3.54
C MET A 58 -2.21 -4.30 4.76
N GLU A 59 -2.76 -5.49 5.01
CA GLU A 59 -2.30 -6.35 6.11
C GLU A 59 -0.82 -6.74 5.95
N THR A 60 -0.40 -7.03 4.71
CA THR A 60 0.99 -7.36 4.41
C THR A 60 1.91 -6.18 4.70
N TYR A 61 1.56 -4.97 4.25
CA TYR A 61 2.36 -3.77 4.51
C TYR A 61 2.42 -3.44 6.00
N LEU A 62 1.30 -3.55 6.71
CA LEU A 62 1.25 -3.34 8.15
C LEU A 62 2.14 -4.33 8.90
N THR A 63 2.06 -5.62 8.55
CA THR A 63 2.81 -6.69 9.24
C THR A 63 4.32 -6.58 9.00
N ARG A 64 4.74 -6.07 7.83
CA ARG A 64 6.16 -5.90 7.47
C ARG A 64 6.77 -4.59 7.95
N GLY A 65 5.96 -3.63 8.40
CA GLY A 65 6.44 -2.27 8.69
C GLY A 65 6.77 -1.47 7.42
N ASP A 66 6.10 -1.81 6.31
CA ASP A 66 6.26 -1.15 5.01
C ASP A 66 5.34 0.07 4.85
N LEU A 67 4.50 0.37 5.85
CA LEU A 67 3.74 1.62 5.94
C LEU A 67 4.59 2.69 6.61
N SER A 68 4.48 3.93 6.12
CA SER A 68 5.16 5.08 6.72
C SER A 68 4.49 5.50 8.03
N ASP A 69 3.16 5.63 8.01
CA ASP A 69 2.36 5.96 9.20
C ASP A 69 1.03 5.20 9.17
N PRO A 70 0.94 4.04 9.86
CA PRO A 70 -0.29 3.27 9.95
C PRO A 70 -1.50 4.02 10.53
N ASN A 71 -1.28 5.00 11.41
CA ASN A 71 -2.38 5.72 12.07
C ASN A 71 -3.18 6.57 11.08
N GLN A 72 -2.57 7.01 9.99
CA GLN A 72 -3.25 7.75 8.92
C GLN A 72 -4.30 6.90 8.18
N LEU A 73 -4.24 5.57 8.30
CA LEU A 73 -5.21 4.67 7.69
C LEU A 73 -6.48 4.50 8.52
N VAL A 74 -6.47 4.90 9.80
CA VAL A 74 -7.59 4.72 10.73
C VAL A 74 -8.90 5.35 10.20
N PRO A 75 -8.92 6.60 9.69
CA PRO A 75 -10.15 7.19 9.14
C PRO A 75 -10.71 6.36 7.96
N LEU A 76 -9.84 5.97 7.03
CA LEU A 76 -10.23 5.16 5.86
C LEU A 76 -10.81 3.80 6.30
N LEU A 77 -10.16 3.11 7.23
CA LEU A 77 -10.63 1.81 7.72
C LEU A 77 -11.96 1.92 8.46
N LYS A 78 -12.20 3.02 9.19
CA LYS A 78 -13.50 3.28 9.85
C LYS A 78 -14.62 3.43 8.84
N GLU A 79 -14.36 4.15 7.73
CA GLU A 79 -15.32 4.27 6.63
C GLU A 79 -15.60 2.90 5.98
N LEU A 80 -14.54 2.16 5.62
CA LEU A 80 -14.66 0.87 4.95
C LEU A 80 -15.44 -0.14 5.77
N ARG A 81 -15.27 -0.18 7.09
CA ARG A 81 -15.97 -1.13 7.97
C ARG A 81 -17.50 -1.04 7.84
N THR A 82 -18.03 0.16 7.60
CA THR A 82 -19.47 0.41 7.49
C THR A 82 -19.95 0.59 6.06
N ASP A 83 -19.07 0.48 5.07
CA ASP A 83 -19.40 0.72 3.67
C ASP A 83 -20.09 -0.50 3.04
N GLU A 84 -21.40 -0.40 2.82
CA GLU A 84 -22.22 -1.49 2.27
C GLU A 84 -21.97 -1.76 0.77
N HIS A 85 -21.26 -0.87 0.07
CA HIS A 85 -20.93 -1.06 -1.35
C HIS A 85 -19.83 -2.11 -1.55
N ILE A 86 -19.01 -2.37 -0.52
CA ILE A 86 -17.95 -3.37 -0.58
C ILE A 86 -18.35 -4.67 0.14
N PRO A 87 -17.78 -5.83 -0.25
CA PRO A 87 -18.11 -7.11 0.34
C PRO A 87 -17.92 -7.15 1.87
N LEU A 88 -18.81 -7.86 2.57
CA LEU A 88 -18.75 -8.04 4.03
C LEU A 88 -17.39 -8.56 4.52
N ILE A 89 -16.73 -9.42 3.74
CA ILE A 89 -15.39 -9.93 4.08
C ILE A 89 -14.35 -8.81 4.14
N ALA A 90 -14.41 -7.82 3.24
CA ALA A 90 -13.51 -6.67 3.26
C ALA A 90 -13.79 -5.76 4.46
N ARG A 91 -15.07 -5.50 4.76
CA ARG A 91 -15.50 -4.74 5.95
C ARG A 91 -15.00 -5.36 7.25
N ASN A 92 -15.18 -6.67 7.39
CA ASN A 92 -14.69 -7.43 8.54
C ASN A 92 -13.15 -7.41 8.63
N HIS A 93 -12.47 -7.38 7.47
CA HIS A 93 -11.01 -7.24 7.43
C HIS A 93 -10.58 -5.84 7.90
N ALA A 94 -11.25 -4.78 7.43
CA ALA A 94 -10.97 -3.42 7.88
C ALA A 94 -11.10 -3.27 9.41
N ASP A 95 -12.12 -3.89 10.03
CA ASP A 95 -12.26 -3.91 11.49
C ASP A 95 -11.12 -4.65 12.21
N ARG A 96 -10.61 -5.75 11.63
CA ARG A 96 -9.42 -6.44 12.18
C ARG A 96 -8.16 -5.58 12.07
N LEU A 97 -7.98 -4.87 10.95
CA LEU A 97 -6.83 -3.99 10.74
C LEU A 97 -6.85 -2.80 11.70
N LEU A 98 -8.01 -2.20 11.96
CA LEU A 98 -8.16 -1.16 12.99
C LEU A 98 -7.66 -1.64 14.35
N LYS A 99 -8.11 -2.82 14.79
CA LYS A 99 -7.68 -3.41 16.06
C LYS A 99 -6.19 -3.74 16.12
N LYS A 100 -5.53 -3.94 14.97
CA LYS A 100 -4.07 -4.15 14.90
C LYS A 100 -3.30 -2.85 15.01
N ILE A 101 -3.84 -1.74 14.50
CA ILE A 101 -3.21 -0.41 14.55
C ILE A 101 -3.41 0.22 15.93
N GLU A 102 -4.56 0.00 16.58
CA GLU A 102 -4.88 0.54 17.91
C GLU A 102 -4.21 -0.22 19.09
N LYS A 103 -3.50 -1.33 18.81
CA LYS A 103 -2.77 -2.13 19.81
C LYS A 103 -1.34 -1.66 19.99
#